data_AF-E3RGB5-F1
#
_entry.id   AF-E3RGB5-F1
#
_cell.length_a   1.000
_cell.length_b   1.000
_cell.length_c   1.000
_cell.angle_alpha   90.00
_cell.angle_beta   90.00
_cell.angle_gamma   90.00
#
_symmetry.space_group_name_H-M   'P 1'
#
loop_
_entity.id
_entity.type
_entity.pdbx_description
1 polymer ?
#
loop_
_entity_poly.entity_id
_entity_poly.type
_entity_poly.pdbx_seq_one_letter_code
_entity_poly.pdbx_strand_id
1 'polypeptide(L)'
;MYFQSFAILSLAALSTAAPTPNKRVIEARQSAAVFADTTYNDISISGGQAGNAKAEAAAVFKALDVNNLKDIASEDLTFLNTVNQVANDAEKEVFNPAVAAATGDQAAQIQNGKIKNKVLKLMATVLKLQAQQAQGQDVAATLAEETKKFNNNVALDVKAAGQVSIAEPFTATISGKGN
;
A
#
# COMPACT_ATOMS: atom_id res chain seq x y z
N MET A 1 -14.58 21.23 92.84
CA MET A 1 -14.33 19.78 92.96
C MET A 1 -13.99 19.27 91.57
N TYR A 2 -12.86 18.57 91.49
CA TYR A 2 -12.31 17.91 90.31
C TYR A 2 -13.28 16.89 89.72
N PHE A 3 -13.21 16.65 88.40
CA PHE A 3 -13.06 15.29 87.86
C PHE A 3 -12.61 15.34 86.39
N GLN A 4 -11.44 14.74 86.13
CA GLN A 4 -10.96 14.36 84.81
C GLN A 4 -11.74 13.13 84.31
N SER A 5 -11.91 12.99 82.99
CA SER A 5 -11.80 11.69 82.31
C SER A 5 -11.68 11.84 80.80
N PHE A 6 -10.79 11.01 80.26
CA PHE A 6 -10.35 10.81 78.89
C PHE A 6 -11.46 10.26 77.98
N ALA A 7 -11.34 10.44 76.65
CA ALA A 7 -11.29 9.32 75.69
C ALA A 7 -11.47 9.70 74.21
N ILE A 8 -10.48 9.25 73.43
CA ILE A 8 -10.56 8.61 72.10
C ILE A 8 -10.85 9.52 70.89
N LEU A 9 -9.76 9.94 70.24
CA LEU A 9 -9.72 10.41 68.87
C LEU A 9 -9.74 9.19 67.92
N SER A 10 -10.89 8.85 67.36
CA SER A 10 -11.02 7.81 66.34
C SER A 10 -10.58 8.37 64.97
N LEU A 11 -9.37 8.01 64.54
CA LEU A 11 -8.85 8.31 63.21
C LEU A 11 -9.45 7.32 62.19
N ALA A 12 -10.46 7.74 61.45
CA ALA A 12 -11.00 6.97 60.33
C ALA A 12 -10.02 7.05 59.15
N ALA A 13 -9.35 5.94 58.84
CA ALA A 13 -8.54 5.80 57.64
C ALA A 13 -9.47 5.63 56.42
N LEU A 14 -9.55 6.65 55.55
CA LEU A 14 -10.14 6.49 54.23
C LEU A 14 -9.17 5.74 53.33
N SER A 15 -9.47 4.48 53.00
CA SER A 15 -8.80 3.77 51.91
C SER A 15 -9.37 4.24 50.57
N THR A 16 -8.70 5.19 49.92
CA THR A 16 -8.95 5.43 48.50
C THR A 16 -8.36 4.27 47.71
N ALA A 17 -9.18 3.29 47.34
CA ALA A 17 -8.82 2.29 46.35
C ALA A 17 -8.58 3.02 45.02
N ALA A 18 -7.31 3.26 44.69
CA ALA A 18 -6.95 3.74 43.36
C ALA A 18 -7.36 2.68 42.34
N PRO A 19 -8.06 3.05 41.24
CA PRO A 19 -8.35 2.10 40.18
C PRO A 19 -7.02 1.53 39.68
N THR A 20 -6.86 0.21 39.80
CA THR A 20 -5.76 -0.47 39.15
C THR A 20 -5.87 -0.18 37.66
N PRO A 21 -4.81 0.29 37.00
CA PRO A 21 -4.83 0.40 35.56
C PRO A 21 -4.99 -1.01 35.02
N ASN A 22 -6.23 -1.37 34.68
CA ASN A 22 -6.48 -2.48 33.79
C ASN A 22 -5.58 -2.20 32.58
N LYS A 23 -4.54 -3.02 32.41
CA LYS A 23 -3.83 -3.16 31.14
C LYS A 23 -4.85 -3.67 30.13
N ARG A 24 -5.77 -2.80 29.68
CA ARG A 24 -6.27 -2.88 28.34
C ARG A 24 -5.01 -2.69 27.52
N VAL A 25 -4.49 -3.77 26.97
CA VAL A 25 -3.63 -3.70 25.81
C VAL A 25 -4.47 -2.90 24.83
N ILE A 26 -4.19 -1.59 24.73
CA ILE A 26 -4.63 -0.83 23.57
C ILE A 26 -3.76 -1.42 22.48
N GLU A 27 -4.23 -2.53 21.89
CA GLU A 27 -3.76 -2.92 20.57
C GLU A 27 -3.90 -1.66 19.74
N ALA A 28 -2.77 -1.15 19.23
CA ALA A 28 -2.78 0.01 18.36
C ALA A 28 -3.77 -0.32 17.24
N ARG A 29 -4.89 0.41 17.21
CA ARG A 29 -5.86 0.23 16.12
C ARG A 29 -5.12 0.59 14.85
N GLN A 30 -5.09 -0.34 13.89
CA GLN A 30 -4.66 -0.03 12.54
C GLN A 30 -5.48 1.14 12.00
N SER A 31 -4.87 1.92 11.12
CA SER A 31 -5.53 3.04 10.44
C SER A 31 -6.78 2.54 9.72
N ALA A 32 -7.75 3.42 9.49
CA ALA A 32 -8.84 3.10 8.58
C ALA A 32 -8.29 2.90 7.16
N ALA A 33 -8.91 2.02 6.38
CA ALA A 33 -8.58 1.84 4.98
C ALA A 33 -8.75 3.15 4.21
N VAL A 34 -7.86 3.43 3.25
CA VAL A 34 -7.84 4.70 2.50
C VAL A 34 -8.22 4.54 1.04
N PHE A 35 -8.12 3.34 0.48
CA PHE A 35 -8.50 3.12 -0.91
C PHE A 35 -9.98 2.73 -1.04
N ALA A 36 -10.72 3.46 -1.86
CA ALA A 36 -12.08 3.16 -2.25
C ALA A 36 -12.12 2.16 -3.44
N ASP A 37 -13.31 1.67 -3.76
CA ASP A 37 -13.54 0.88 -4.97
C ASP A 37 -13.10 1.65 -6.22
N THR A 38 -12.42 0.96 -7.13
CA THR A 38 -11.92 1.53 -8.38
C THR A 38 -11.85 0.45 -9.47
N THR A 39 -11.38 0.82 -10.66
CA THR A 39 -11.12 -0.12 -11.75
C THR A 39 -9.66 -0.07 -12.17
N TYR A 40 -9.21 -1.12 -12.87
CA TYR A 40 -7.89 -1.10 -13.50
C TYR A 40 -7.70 0.11 -14.43
N ASN A 41 -8.70 0.42 -15.25
CA ASN A 41 -8.62 1.53 -16.21
C ASN A 41 -8.45 2.88 -15.50
N ASP A 42 -9.06 3.06 -14.33
CA ASP A 42 -8.95 4.30 -13.55
C ASP A 42 -7.58 4.48 -12.90
N ILE A 43 -6.90 3.38 -12.54
CA ILE A 43 -5.56 3.43 -11.93
C ILE A 43 -4.42 3.17 -12.92
N SER A 44 -4.73 2.79 -14.16
CA SER A 44 -3.73 2.44 -15.15
C SER A 44 -2.89 3.65 -15.52
N ILE A 45 -1.57 3.42 -15.61
CA ILE A 45 -0.60 4.43 -16.02
C ILE A 45 0.02 4.11 -17.39
N SER A 46 -0.56 3.16 -18.13
CA SER A 46 0.07 2.63 -19.35
C SER A 46 0.05 3.58 -20.55
N GLY A 47 -0.82 4.58 -20.56
CA GLY A 47 -0.94 5.53 -21.66
C GLY A 47 0.01 6.72 -21.55
N GLY A 48 0.12 7.49 -22.64
CA GLY A 48 0.80 8.78 -22.68
C GLY A 48 2.25 8.66 -23.16
N GLN A 49 3.20 9.19 -22.36
CA GLN A 49 4.63 9.11 -22.64
C GLN A 49 5.33 8.26 -21.58
N ALA A 50 6.37 7.56 -21.99
CA ALA A 50 7.29 6.88 -21.08
C ALA A 50 8.26 7.86 -20.41
N GLY A 51 8.87 7.44 -19.31
CA GLY A 51 9.91 8.16 -18.58
C GLY A 51 9.51 8.71 -17.22
N ASN A 52 8.24 8.60 -16.84
CA ASN A 52 7.71 9.11 -15.58
C ASN A 52 6.85 8.09 -14.80
N ALA A 53 6.91 6.80 -15.15
CA ALA A 53 6.03 5.77 -14.62
C ALA A 53 6.11 5.63 -13.10
N LYS A 54 7.29 5.85 -12.51
CA LYS A 54 7.47 5.81 -11.05
C LYS A 54 6.63 6.88 -10.35
N ALA A 55 6.62 8.11 -10.88
CA ALA A 55 5.88 9.21 -10.27
C ALA A 55 4.38 9.03 -10.48
N GLU A 56 3.96 8.56 -11.66
CA GLU A 56 2.56 8.23 -11.94
C GLU A 56 2.04 7.11 -11.03
N ALA A 57 2.81 6.02 -10.85
CA ALA A 57 2.46 4.96 -9.91
C ALA A 57 2.39 5.48 -8.47
N ALA A 58 3.31 6.35 -8.05
CA ALA A 58 3.28 6.94 -6.71
C ALA A 58 2.03 7.82 -6.52
N ALA A 59 1.56 8.51 -7.56
CA ALA A 59 0.34 9.30 -7.51
C ALA A 59 -0.92 8.43 -7.32
N VAL A 60 -0.95 7.20 -7.86
CA VAL A 60 -2.04 6.24 -7.63
C VAL A 60 -2.13 5.85 -6.15
N PHE A 61 -1.00 5.61 -5.50
CA PHE A 61 -0.95 5.16 -4.10
C PHE A 61 -0.79 6.28 -3.07
N LYS A 62 -0.93 7.55 -3.48
CA LYS A 62 -0.66 8.73 -2.63
C LYS A 62 -1.52 8.81 -1.36
N ALA A 63 -2.64 8.08 -1.31
CA ALA A 63 -3.52 8.05 -0.15
C ALA A 63 -2.91 7.27 1.03
N LEU A 64 -1.95 6.36 0.77
CA LEU A 64 -1.24 5.64 1.83
C LEU A 64 -0.28 6.56 2.58
N ASP A 65 -0.31 6.47 3.91
CA ASP A 65 0.72 7.07 4.75
C ASP A 65 2.00 6.21 4.72
N VAL A 66 2.85 6.48 3.74
CA VAL A 66 4.15 5.81 3.58
C VAL A 66 5.15 6.11 4.71
N ASN A 67 4.87 7.09 5.57
CA ASN A 67 5.69 7.37 6.75
C ASN A 67 5.28 6.53 7.97
N ASN A 68 4.08 5.92 7.93
CA ASN A 68 3.57 5.05 8.99
C ASN A 68 3.11 3.68 8.46
N LEU A 69 4.04 2.97 7.82
CA LEU A 69 3.77 1.67 7.19
C LEU A 69 3.27 0.59 8.16
N LYS A 70 3.62 0.70 9.44
CA LYS A 70 3.20 -0.27 10.47
C LYS A 70 1.68 -0.22 10.70
N ASP A 71 1.07 0.95 10.57
CA ASP A 71 -0.35 1.15 10.87
C ASP A 71 -1.25 1.07 9.63
N ILE A 72 -0.72 0.64 8.48
CA ILE A 72 -1.53 0.42 7.27
C ILE A 72 -2.61 -0.65 7.53
N ALA A 73 -3.84 -0.37 7.10
CA ALA A 73 -5.00 -1.25 7.23
C ALA A 73 -4.81 -2.57 6.46
N SER A 74 -5.34 -3.68 7.00
CA SER A 74 -5.32 -4.98 6.32
C SER A 74 -6.03 -4.97 4.97
N GLU A 75 -7.06 -4.12 4.86
CA GLU A 75 -7.86 -3.88 3.67
C GLU A 75 -7.04 -3.18 2.58
N ASP A 76 -6.18 -2.23 2.94
CA ASP A 76 -5.29 -1.58 1.97
C ASP A 76 -4.17 -2.53 1.52
N LEU A 77 -3.69 -3.43 2.39
CA LEU A 77 -2.79 -4.52 1.97
C LEU A 77 -3.46 -5.45 0.95
N THR A 78 -4.76 -5.73 1.14
CA THR A 78 -5.57 -6.49 0.19
C THR A 78 -5.74 -5.72 -1.11
N PHE A 79 -6.05 -4.43 -1.06
CA PHE A 79 -6.13 -3.55 -2.23
C PHE A 79 -4.83 -3.58 -3.04
N LEU A 80 -3.68 -3.37 -2.40
CA LEU A 80 -2.36 -3.43 -3.05
C LEU A 80 -2.10 -4.80 -3.72
N ASN A 81 -2.54 -5.89 -3.07
CA ASN A 81 -2.44 -7.22 -3.66
C ASN A 81 -3.36 -7.40 -4.87
N THR A 82 -4.59 -6.89 -4.82
CA THR A 82 -5.52 -6.94 -5.96
C THR A 82 -5.01 -6.12 -7.14
N VAL A 83 -4.43 -4.94 -6.90
CA VAL A 83 -3.76 -4.16 -7.96
C VAL A 83 -2.65 -4.97 -8.62
N ASN A 84 -1.84 -5.70 -7.84
CA ASN A 84 -0.81 -6.57 -8.40
C ASN A 84 -1.38 -7.66 -9.32
N GLN A 85 -2.42 -8.36 -8.86
CA GLN A 85 -3.06 -9.45 -9.60
C GLN A 85 -3.69 -8.94 -10.90
N VAL A 86 -4.49 -7.88 -10.81
CA VAL A 86 -5.17 -7.27 -11.94
C VAL A 86 -4.19 -6.73 -12.97
N ALA A 87 -3.12 -6.04 -12.54
CA ALA A 87 -2.08 -5.58 -13.45
C ALA A 87 -1.33 -6.74 -14.11
N ASN A 88 -1.11 -7.84 -13.38
CA ASN A 88 -0.50 -9.05 -13.94
C ASN A 88 -1.40 -9.74 -14.98
N ASP A 89 -2.71 -9.73 -14.76
CA ASP A 89 -3.68 -10.29 -15.71
C ASP A 89 -3.77 -9.42 -16.97
N ALA A 90 -3.76 -8.09 -16.83
CA ALA A 90 -3.62 -7.17 -17.95
C ALA A 90 -2.34 -7.46 -18.77
N GLU A 91 -1.21 -7.78 -18.13
CA GLU A 91 0.00 -8.19 -18.85
C GLU A 91 -0.21 -9.43 -19.70
N LYS A 92 -0.87 -10.45 -19.15
CA LYS A 92 -1.06 -11.73 -19.81
C LYS A 92 -2.11 -11.67 -20.90
N GLU A 93 -3.22 -10.98 -20.65
CA GLU A 93 -4.41 -11.02 -21.50
C GLU A 93 -4.39 -9.98 -22.60
N VAL A 94 -3.82 -8.80 -22.36
CA VAL A 94 -3.85 -7.71 -23.34
C VAL A 94 -2.48 -7.26 -23.80
N PHE A 95 -1.51 -7.02 -22.91
CA PHE A 95 -0.20 -6.52 -23.35
C PHE A 95 0.64 -7.59 -24.06
N ASN A 96 0.73 -8.82 -23.54
CA ASN A 96 1.53 -9.88 -24.16
C ASN A 96 1.03 -10.20 -25.59
N PRO A 97 -0.29 -10.37 -25.83
CA PRO A 97 -0.81 -10.56 -27.18
C PRO A 97 -0.62 -9.34 -28.08
N ALA A 98 -0.86 -8.12 -27.56
CA ALA A 98 -0.73 -6.90 -28.35
C ALA A 98 0.71 -6.64 -28.81
N VAL A 99 1.70 -6.84 -27.93
CA VAL A 99 3.13 -6.73 -28.31
C VAL A 99 3.50 -7.79 -29.34
N ALA A 100 3.00 -9.02 -29.21
CA ALA A 100 3.29 -10.10 -30.16
C ALA A 100 2.66 -9.88 -31.55
N ALA A 101 1.50 -9.22 -31.60
CA ALA A 101 0.80 -8.93 -32.84
C ALA A 101 1.31 -7.66 -33.54
N ALA A 102 1.87 -6.72 -32.80
CA ALA A 102 2.38 -5.46 -33.34
C ALA A 102 3.77 -5.61 -33.97
N THR A 103 4.12 -4.67 -34.86
CA THR A 103 5.46 -4.58 -35.46
C THR A 103 5.93 -3.12 -35.46
N GLY A 104 7.24 -2.93 -35.69
CA GLY A 104 7.84 -1.59 -35.76
C GLY A 104 7.59 -0.74 -34.51
N ASP A 105 7.33 0.54 -34.72
CA ASP A 105 7.14 1.51 -33.64
C ASP A 105 5.95 1.16 -32.74
N GLN A 106 4.87 0.59 -33.30
CA GLN A 106 3.70 0.21 -32.50
C GLN A 106 4.07 -0.86 -31.45
N ALA A 107 4.90 -1.84 -31.80
CA ALA A 107 5.36 -2.84 -30.83
C ALA A 107 6.17 -2.20 -29.70
N ALA A 108 7.03 -1.23 -30.01
CA ALA A 108 7.78 -0.48 -29.01
C ALA A 108 6.86 0.36 -28.10
N GLN A 109 5.84 1.00 -28.67
CA GLN A 109 4.89 1.84 -27.94
C GLN A 109 4.01 1.03 -26.98
N ILE A 110 3.53 -0.15 -27.40
CA ILE A 110 2.78 -1.06 -26.52
C ILE A 110 3.72 -1.64 -25.44
N GLN A 111 4.96 -1.97 -25.80
CA GLN A 111 5.97 -2.43 -24.85
C GLN A 111 6.28 -1.37 -23.78
N ASN A 112 6.29 -0.09 -24.13
CA ASN A 112 6.40 1.01 -23.17
C ASN A 112 5.20 1.02 -22.21
N GLY A 113 3.96 0.90 -22.71
CA GLY A 113 2.77 0.82 -21.87
C GLY A 113 2.76 -0.38 -20.92
N LYS A 114 3.27 -1.52 -21.39
CA LYS A 114 3.50 -2.71 -20.57
C LYS A 114 4.54 -2.47 -19.47
N ILE A 115 5.62 -1.75 -19.75
CA ILE A 115 6.64 -1.38 -18.75
C ILE A 115 6.00 -0.49 -17.67
N LYS A 116 5.21 0.52 -18.05
CA LYS A 116 4.48 1.36 -17.08
C LYS A 116 3.53 0.52 -16.22
N ASN A 117 2.78 -0.42 -16.82
CA ASN A 117 1.94 -1.35 -16.06
C ASN A 117 2.75 -2.19 -15.05
N LYS A 118 3.93 -2.68 -15.45
CA LYS A 118 4.84 -3.39 -14.53
C LYS A 118 5.31 -2.50 -13.39
N VAL A 119 5.59 -1.22 -13.63
CA VAL A 119 5.97 -0.27 -12.57
C VAL A 119 4.83 -0.09 -11.57
N LEU A 120 3.59 0.08 -12.02
CA LEU A 120 2.40 0.13 -11.16
C LEU A 120 2.27 -1.15 -10.31
N LYS A 121 2.31 -2.31 -10.98
CA LYS A 121 2.23 -3.63 -10.34
C LYS A 121 3.28 -3.80 -9.23
N LEU A 122 4.53 -3.50 -9.55
CA LEU A 122 5.66 -3.72 -8.66
C LEU A 122 5.70 -2.68 -7.54
N MET A 123 5.25 -1.44 -7.77
CA MET A 123 5.08 -0.47 -6.68
C MET A 123 4.07 -0.96 -5.65
N ALA A 124 2.92 -1.48 -6.10
CA ALA A 124 1.93 -2.06 -5.20
C ALA A 124 2.53 -3.20 -4.35
N THR A 125 3.27 -4.11 -4.98
CA THR A 125 3.98 -5.21 -4.30
C THR A 125 4.99 -4.70 -3.28
N VAL A 126 5.84 -3.74 -3.65
CA VAL A 126 6.87 -3.19 -2.77
C VAL A 126 6.23 -2.49 -1.57
N LEU A 127 5.21 -1.66 -1.77
CA LEU A 127 4.49 -1.01 -0.66
C LEU A 127 3.87 -2.02 0.29
N LYS A 128 3.23 -3.08 -0.24
CA LYS A 128 2.66 -4.16 0.56
C LYS A 128 3.73 -4.85 1.40
N LEU A 129 4.86 -5.24 0.78
CA LEU A 129 5.94 -5.94 1.47
C LEU A 129 6.63 -5.05 2.51
N GLN A 130 6.81 -3.75 2.24
CA GLN A 130 7.35 -2.81 3.22
C GLN A 130 6.41 -2.67 4.43
N ALA A 131 5.11 -2.60 4.21
CA ALA A 131 4.11 -2.59 5.28
C ALA A 131 4.12 -3.90 6.09
N GLN A 132 4.13 -5.06 5.43
CA GLN A 132 4.24 -6.37 6.08
C GLN A 132 5.52 -6.48 6.92
N GLN A 133 6.66 -6.01 6.39
CA GLN A 133 7.92 -5.96 7.12
C GLN A 133 7.83 -5.04 8.35
N ALA A 134 7.25 -3.85 8.21
CA ALA A 134 7.03 -2.92 9.33
C ALA A 134 6.08 -3.47 10.40
N GLN A 135 5.17 -4.35 10.00
CA GLN A 135 4.26 -5.10 10.87
C GLN A 135 4.90 -6.38 11.48
N GLY A 136 6.18 -6.65 11.18
CA GLY A 136 6.96 -7.73 11.80
C GLY A 136 6.96 -9.05 11.03
N GLN A 137 6.49 -9.08 9.78
CA GLN A 137 6.58 -10.28 8.93
C GLN A 137 7.99 -10.41 8.34
N ASP A 138 8.50 -11.64 8.26
CA ASP A 138 9.78 -11.93 7.60
C ASP A 138 9.61 -12.02 6.08
N VAL A 139 9.76 -10.87 5.42
CA VAL A 139 9.63 -10.73 3.97
C VAL A 139 10.86 -10.09 3.32
N ALA A 140 11.99 -10.01 4.04
CA ALA A 140 13.16 -9.23 3.63
C ALA A 140 13.74 -9.68 2.28
N ALA A 141 13.85 -10.99 2.07
CA ALA A 141 14.35 -11.55 0.82
C ALA A 141 13.44 -11.22 -0.37
N THR A 142 12.12 -11.43 -0.21
CA THR A 142 11.12 -11.12 -1.23
C THR A 142 11.06 -9.63 -1.53
N LEU A 143 11.12 -8.78 -0.50
CA LEU A 143 11.17 -7.33 -0.67
C LEU A 143 12.39 -6.89 -1.49
N ALA A 144 13.57 -7.45 -1.23
CA ALA A 144 14.76 -7.15 -1.99
C ALA A 144 14.64 -7.57 -3.47
N GLU A 145 14.08 -8.75 -3.74
CA GLU A 145 13.84 -9.25 -5.09
C GLU A 145 12.85 -8.36 -5.86
N GLU A 146 11.69 -8.07 -5.27
CA GLU A 146 10.65 -7.27 -5.90
C GLU A 146 11.09 -5.81 -6.08
N THR A 147 11.87 -5.26 -5.14
CA THR A 147 12.48 -3.93 -5.28
C THR A 147 13.47 -3.88 -6.44
N LYS A 148 14.27 -4.95 -6.65
CA LYS A 148 15.17 -5.04 -7.81
C LYS A 148 14.38 -5.07 -9.12
N LYS A 149 13.31 -5.86 -9.20
CA LYS A 149 12.42 -5.90 -10.38
C LYS A 149 11.78 -4.53 -10.63
N PHE A 150 11.31 -3.86 -9.57
CA PHE A 150 10.73 -2.51 -9.64
C PHE A 150 11.74 -1.53 -10.24
N ASN A 151 12.94 -1.43 -9.67
CA ASN A 151 13.98 -0.51 -10.13
C ASN A 151 14.41 -0.78 -11.57
N ASN A 152 14.50 -2.05 -11.98
CA ASN A 152 14.79 -2.40 -13.37
C ASN A 152 13.73 -1.87 -14.34
N ASN A 153 12.44 -2.01 -14.02
CA ASN A 153 11.36 -1.51 -14.88
C ASN A 153 11.29 0.02 -14.88
N VAL A 154 11.56 0.67 -13.75
CA VAL A 154 11.72 2.14 -13.70
C VAL A 154 12.87 2.59 -14.60
N ALA A 155 14.02 1.90 -14.57
CA ALA A 155 15.15 2.24 -15.44
C ALA A 155 14.83 2.05 -16.93
N LEU A 156 14.06 1.00 -17.29
CA LEU A 156 13.59 0.78 -18.65
C LEU A 156 12.63 1.89 -19.11
N ASP A 157 11.69 2.30 -18.25
CA ASP A 157 10.78 3.42 -18.53
C ASP A 157 11.55 4.75 -18.73
N VAL A 158 12.48 5.08 -17.83
CA VAL A 158 13.35 6.26 -17.94
C VAL A 158 14.19 6.23 -19.21
N LYS A 159 14.70 5.06 -19.61
CA LYS A 159 15.44 4.92 -20.88
C LYS A 159 14.57 5.18 -22.10
N ALA A 160 13.27 4.92 -22.01
CA ALA A 160 12.29 5.21 -23.05
C ALA A 160 11.68 6.62 -22.93
N ALA A 161 12.24 7.50 -22.10
CA ALA A 161 11.68 8.83 -21.85
C ALA A 161 11.32 9.59 -23.15
N GLY A 162 10.12 10.15 -23.18
CA GLY A 162 9.58 10.90 -24.33
C GLY A 162 9.05 10.04 -25.47
N GLN A 163 9.25 8.72 -25.44
CA GLN A 163 8.59 7.81 -26.38
C GLN A 163 7.11 7.65 -26.04
N VAL A 164 6.30 7.41 -27.07
CA VAL A 164 4.87 7.12 -26.91
C VAL A 164 4.70 5.79 -26.16
N SER A 165 3.69 5.77 -25.30
CA SER A 165 3.27 4.63 -24.49
C SER A 165 1.78 4.37 -24.73
N ILE A 166 1.44 3.19 -25.25
CA ILE A 166 0.06 2.80 -25.56
C ILE A 166 -0.53 2.01 -24.39
N ALA A 167 -1.69 2.45 -23.89
CA ALA A 167 -2.50 1.66 -22.99
C ALA A 167 -3.31 0.64 -23.78
N GLU A 168 -3.41 -0.58 -23.25
CA GLU A 168 -4.31 -1.61 -23.75
C GLU A 168 -5.57 -1.65 -22.87
N PRO A 169 -6.78 -1.71 -23.47
CA PRO A 169 -8.02 -1.71 -22.72
C PRO A 169 -8.18 -3.01 -21.92
N PHE A 170 -8.40 -2.91 -20.62
CA PHE A 170 -8.61 -4.07 -19.76
C PHE A 170 -9.61 -3.75 -18.65
N THR A 171 -10.67 -4.53 -18.52
CA THR A 171 -11.72 -4.27 -17.53
C THR A 171 -11.58 -5.21 -16.36
N ALA A 172 -11.27 -4.65 -15.19
CA ALA A 172 -11.25 -5.37 -13.93
C ALA A 172 -11.59 -4.40 -12.80
N THR A 173 -12.31 -4.91 -11.80
CA THR A 173 -12.65 -4.17 -10.59
C THR A 173 -11.60 -4.41 -9.52
N ILE A 174 -11.37 -3.39 -8.70
CA ILE A 174 -10.44 -3.44 -7.57
C ILE A 174 -11.22 -2.90 -6.37
N SER A 175 -11.55 -3.80 -5.44
CA SER A 175 -12.35 -3.42 -4.29
C SER A 175 -11.50 -2.80 -3.19
N GLY A 176 -11.95 -1.65 -2.71
CA GLY A 176 -11.41 -0.92 -1.57
C GLY A 176 -12.38 -0.92 -0.40
N LYS A 177 -11.93 -0.43 0.75
CA LYS A 177 -12.76 -0.23 1.95
C LYS A 177 -12.65 1.17 2.56
N GLY A 178 -11.90 2.05 1.90
CA GLY A 178 -11.88 3.48 2.19
C GLY A 178 -13.20 4.14 1.77
N ASN A 179 -13.57 5.18 2.52
CA ASN A 179 -14.77 5.98 2.28
C ASN A 179 -14.50 7.14 1.32
#